data_AF-A0A239NVB0-F1
#
_entry.id   AF-A0A239NVB0-F1
#
_cell.length_a   1.000
_cell.length_b   1.000
_cell.length_c   1.000
_cell.angle_alpha   90.00
_cell.angle_beta   90.00
_cell.angle_gamma   90.00
#
_symmetry.space_group_name_H-M   'P 1'
#
loop_
_entity.id
_entity.type
_entity.pdbx_description
1 polymer ?
#
loop_
_entity_poly.entity_id
_entity_poly.type
_entity_poly.pdbx_seq_one_letter_code
_entity_poly.pdbx_strand_id
1 'polypeptide(L)'
;MRRGFRTLVVLALLAAGLSACGDDVAPLPARVIVILDDEGAAQPAVVEQRIRTMPAVTDVVLTTKEQEYENFQRNSAELPEAARNVRPGDLPASMEVTVTDLGRAEAVQYAIGTFDGVDDTSLSTADGDMLAHERVGILVRLEKDASAAERTSVEEFIRALPGYDALTFETPEQTRDRLRERCRDHAELAAAFDKVELADIPASYRFRLSRDQKAPQLTELINLDGVTPFSFVPAELVKD
;
A
#
# COMPACT_ATOMS: atom_id res chain seq x y z
N MET A 1 16.70 60.16 -49.52
CA MET A 1 15.56 61.11 -49.49
C MET A 1 14.43 60.52 -48.67
N ARG A 2 13.88 61.32 -47.74
CA ARG A 2 12.49 61.35 -47.26
C ARG A 2 11.78 60.06 -46.81
N ARG A 3 11.64 59.97 -45.48
CA ARG A 3 10.37 59.95 -44.70
C ARG A 3 9.23 59.02 -45.16
N GLY A 4 8.94 58.02 -44.32
CA GLY A 4 7.83 58.10 -43.35
C GLY A 4 6.53 57.39 -43.71
N PHE A 5 6.06 56.51 -42.82
CA PHE A 5 4.72 56.42 -42.19
C PHE A 5 4.65 55.07 -41.45
N ARG A 6 4.73 55.06 -40.11
CA ARG A 6 3.59 55.07 -39.17
C ARG A 6 2.77 53.76 -39.20
N THR A 7 3.02 52.97 -38.14
CA THR A 7 2.00 52.42 -37.23
C THR A 7 1.02 51.39 -37.80
N LEU A 8 1.10 50.12 -37.35
CA LEU A 8 -0.05 49.45 -36.74
C LEU A 8 0.35 48.13 -36.03
N VAL A 9 -0.07 48.06 -34.76
CA VAL A 9 -0.52 46.88 -34.01
C VAL A 9 0.54 45.92 -33.45
N VAL A 10 0.98 46.31 -32.25
CA VAL A 10 1.16 45.46 -31.07
C VAL A 10 -0.07 44.55 -30.88
N LEU A 11 0.04 43.24 -31.12
CA LEU A 11 -0.83 42.21 -30.54
C LEU A 11 -0.31 40.78 -30.79
N ALA A 12 0.78 40.38 -30.12
CA ALA A 12 1.25 38.97 -30.16
C ALA A 12 2.06 38.57 -28.92
N LEU A 13 1.60 38.94 -27.72
CA LEU A 13 2.29 38.63 -26.46
C LEU A 13 1.32 38.28 -25.31
N LEU A 14 0.22 37.59 -25.61
CA LEU A 14 -0.74 37.08 -24.63
C LEU A 14 -1.27 35.70 -25.06
N ALA A 15 -0.37 34.73 -25.25
CA ALA A 15 -0.73 33.32 -25.47
C ALA A 15 0.24 32.35 -24.77
N ALA A 16 0.81 32.76 -23.63
CA ALA A 16 1.70 31.94 -22.82
C ALA A 16 1.30 32.02 -21.34
N GLY A 17 0.10 31.56 -21.03
CA GLY A 17 -0.36 31.47 -19.66
C GLY A 17 -1.83 31.11 -19.63
N LEU A 18 -2.11 29.80 -19.59
CA LEU A 18 -3.31 29.13 -19.09
C LEU A 18 -3.31 27.68 -19.60
N SER A 19 -2.33 26.87 -19.19
CA SER A 19 -2.40 25.41 -19.37
C SER A 19 -1.50 24.65 -18.40
N ALA A 20 -1.47 25.07 -17.13
CA ALA A 20 -0.80 24.34 -16.05
C ALA A 20 -1.50 24.61 -14.70
N CYS A 21 -2.78 24.29 -14.64
CA CYS A 21 -3.46 23.93 -13.39
C CYS A 21 -4.09 22.57 -13.63
N GLY A 22 -3.25 21.56 -13.86
CA GLY A 22 -3.58 20.23 -13.38
C GLY A 22 -3.03 20.20 -11.96
N ASP A 23 -3.91 20.10 -10.97
CA ASP A 23 -3.49 19.69 -9.62
C ASP A 23 -3.01 18.24 -9.74
N ASP A 24 -1.79 18.04 -10.26
CA ASP A 24 -1.08 16.77 -10.20
C ASP A 24 -0.67 16.60 -8.73
N VAL A 25 -1.61 16.15 -7.92
CA VAL A 25 -1.32 15.65 -6.58
C VAL A 25 -0.33 14.49 -6.79
N ALA A 26 0.89 14.66 -6.29
CA ALA A 26 1.91 13.64 -6.39
C ALA A 26 1.36 12.33 -5.79
N PRO A 27 1.61 11.17 -6.44
CA PRO A 27 1.15 9.90 -5.90
C PRO A 27 1.75 9.70 -4.50
N LEU A 28 0.92 9.26 -3.55
CA LEU A 28 1.38 8.96 -2.20
C LEU A 28 2.44 7.86 -2.24
N PRO A 29 3.47 7.90 -1.39
CA PRO A 29 4.32 6.74 -1.23
C PRO A 29 3.50 5.58 -0.66
N ALA A 30 3.87 4.36 -1.04
CA ALA A 30 3.39 3.17 -0.35
C ALA A 30 4.23 2.93 0.91
N ARG A 31 3.60 2.38 1.95
CA ARG A 31 4.28 1.88 3.14
C ARG A 31 4.23 0.37 3.15
N VAL A 32 5.35 -0.26 3.47
CA VAL A 32 5.38 -1.69 3.83
C VAL A 32 5.63 -1.76 5.32
N ILE A 33 4.67 -2.30 6.07
CA ILE A 33 4.85 -2.64 7.47
C ILE A 33 5.44 -4.03 7.52
N VAL A 34 6.60 -4.16 8.16
CA VAL A 34 7.35 -5.41 8.32
C VAL A 34 7.28 -5.79 9.79
N ILE A 35 6.70 -6.94 10.09
CA ILE A 35 6.69 -7.50 11.44
C ILE A 35 7.91 -8.39 11.59
N LEU A 36 8.71 -8.16 12.63
CA LEU A 36 9.91 -8.93 12.89
C LEU A 36 9.59 -10.12 13.80
N ASP A 37 10.18 -11.27 13.50
CA ASP A 37 10.21 -12.39 14.44
C ASP A 37 11.18 -12.10 15.61
N ASP A 38 11.32 -13.03 16.55
CA ASP A 38 12.21 -12.86 17.71
C ASP A 38 13.70 -12.74 17.33
N GLU A 39 14.15 -13.39 16.26
CA GLU A 39 15.53 -13.33 15.77
C GLU A 39 15.80 -11.98 15.09
N GLY A 40 14.89 -11.54 14.22
CA GLY A 40 14.92 -10.24 13.58
C GLY A 40 14.84 -9.10 14.58
N ALA A 41 13.99 -9.22 15.60
CA ALA A 41 13.89 -8.25 16.70
C ALA A 41 15.16 -8.19 17.56
N ALA A 42 15.93 -9.29 17.66
CA ALA A 42 17.22 -9.29 18.33
C ALA A 42 18.35 -8.65 17.49
N GLN A 43 18.20 -8.62 16.17
CA GLN A 43 19.19 -8.08 15.22
C GLN A 43 18.57 -7.17 14.15
N PRO A 44 17.81 -6.12 14.54
CA PRO A 44 17.01 -5.35 13.58
C PRO A 44 17.88 -4.64 12.54
N ALA A 45 19.11 -4.24 12.90
CA ALA A 45 20.03 -3.59 11.97
C ALA A 45 20.37 -4.45 10.73
N VAL A 46 20.37 -5.79 10.87
CA VAL A 46 20.64 -6.70 9.74
C VAL A 46 19.48 -6.70 8.75
N VAL A 47 18.25 -6.82 9.26
CA VAL A 47 17.02 -6.78 8.46
C VAL A 47 16.88 -5.41 7.81
N GLU A 48 17.08 -4.32 8.58
CA GLU A 48 17.01 -2.94 8.10
C GLU A 48 18.02 -2.69 6.97
N GLN A 49 19.29 -3.08 7.17
CA GLN A 49 20.32 -2.89 6.15
C GLN A 49 19.95 -3.59 4.85
N ARG A 50 19.41 -4.81 4.93
CA ARG A 50 18.95 -5.57 3.75
C ARG A 50 17.78 -4.86 3.06
N ILE A 51 16.78 -4.40 3.83
CA ILE A 51 15.63 -3.65 3.28
C ILE A 51 16.10 -2.37 2.57
N ARG A 52 17.06 -1.62 3.15
CA ARG A 52 17.59 -0.39 2.55
C ARG A 52 18.32 -0.61 1.22
N THR A 53 18.72 -1.84 0.90
CA THR A 53 19.27 -2.18 -0.43
C THR A 53 18.21 -2.41 -1.49
N MET A 54 16.93 -2.50 -1.12
CA MET A 54 15.86 -2.73 -2.07
C MET A 54 15.61 -1.49 -2.94
N PRO A 55 15.37 -1.66 -4.26
CA PRO A 55 15.02 -0.55 -5.13
C PRO A 55 13.79 0.22 -4.65
N ALA A 56 13.83 1.55 -4.82
CA ALA A 56 12.75 2.49 -4.47
C ALA A 56 12.41 2.61 -2.98
N VAL A 57 13.13 1.92 -2.09
CA VAL A 57 13.08 2.17 -0.65
C VAL A 57 13.83 3.47 -0.34
N THR A 58 13.14 4.42 0.28
CA THR A 58 13.73 5.73 0.63
C THR A 58 13.88 5.94 2.13
N ASP A 59 13.09 5.23 2.94
CA ASP A 59 13.18 5.33 4.39
C ASP A 59 12.76 4.02 5.05
N VAL A 60 13.32 3.76 6.22
CA VAL A 60 13.00 2.62 7.09
C VAL A 60 13.02 3.12 8.52
N VAL A 61 11.91 2.96 9.23
CA VAL A 61 11.74 3.37 10.62
C VAL A 61 11.46 2.14 11.46
N LEU A 62 12.33 1.86 12.43
CA LEU A 62 12.15 0.78 13.40
C LEU A 62 11.29 1.27 14.58
N THR A 63 10.31 0.45 14.95
CA THR A 63 9.59 0.53 16.22
C THR A 63 9.91 -0.72 17.03
N THR A 64 10.55 -0.56 18.20
CA THR A 64 10.87 -1.70 19.08
C THR A 64 9.63 -2.25 19.77
N LYS A 65 9.71 -3.46 20.35
CA LYS A 65 8.61 -4.05 21.13
C LYS A 65 8.13 -3.12 22.26
N GLU A 66 9.06 -2.42 22.91
CA GLU A 66 8.75 -1.45 23.98
C GLU A 66 8.03 -0.22 23.43
N GLN A 67 8.49 0.33 22.30
CA GLN A 67 7.85 1.49 21.66
C GLN A 67 6.46 1.13 21.13
N GLU A 68 6.30 -0.06 20.55
CA GLU A 68 5.01 -0.57 20.09
C GLU A 68 4.04 -0.72 21.26
N TYR A 69 4.51 -1.25 22.39
CA TYR A 69 3.73 -1.32 23.63
C TYR A 69 3.32 0.06 24.15
N GLU A 70 4.25 1.02 24.22
CA GLU A 70 3.95 2.38 24.65
C GLU A 70 2.94 3.08 23.72
N ASN A 71 3.09 2.91 22.41
CA ASN A 71 2.17 3.44 21.41
C ASN A 71 0.78 2.80 21.56
N PHE A 72 0.72 1.50 21.74
CA PHE A 72 -0.53 0.77 21.96
C PHE A 72 -1.25 1.23 23.23
N GLN A 73 -0.53 1.39 24.35
CA GLN A 73 -1.09 1.92 25.60
C GLN A 73 -1.61 3.36 25.42
N ARG A 74 -0.89 4.19 24.68
CA ARG A 74 -1.31 5.57 24.38
C ARG A 74 -2.57 5.61 23.51
N ASN A 75 -2.60 4.81 22.44
CA ASN A 75 -3.71 4.78 21.49
C ASN A 75 -4.96 4.12 22.07
N SER A 76 -4.80 3.25 23.07
CA SER A 76 -5.88 2.58 23.77
C SER A 76 -6.31 3.30 25.06
N ALA A 77 -5.81 4.51 25.32
CA ALA A 77 -6.11 5.24 26.55
C ALA A 77 -7.62 5.51 26.73
N GLU A 78 -8.36 5.65 25.63
CA GLU A 78 -9.82 5.85 25.62
C GLU A 78 -10.61 4.53 25.69
N LEU A 79 -9.94 3.38 25.49
CA LEU A 79 -10.52 2.03 25.51
C LEU A 79 -9.67 1.10 26.41
N PRO A 80 -9.65 1.29 27.73
CA PRO A 80 -8.75 0.57 28.64
C PRO A 80 -8.90 -0.96 28.60
N GLU A 81 -10.09 -1.45 28.24
CA GLU A 81 -10.36 -2.87 28.04
C GLU A 81 -9.53 -3.49 26.91
N ALA A 82 -9.23 -2.72 25.84
CA ALA A 82 -8.36 -3.17 24.76
C ALA A 82 -6.91 -3.36 25.25
N ALA A 83 -6.48 -2.54 26.21
CA ALA A 83 -5.12 -2.58 26.76
C ALA A 83 -4.92 -3.58 27.92
N ARG A 84 -6.01 -4.06 28.52
CA ARG A 84 -6.00 -4.70 29.84
C ARG A 84 -5.12 -5.95 29.96
N ASN A 85 -4.96 -6.70 28.87
CA ASN A 85 -4.25 -7.97 28.86
C ASN A 85 -3.01 -7.98 27.97
N VAL A 86 -2.63 -6.84 27.40
CA VAL A 86 -1.41 -6.73 26.60
C VAL A 86 -0.25 -6.40 27.53
N ARG A 87 0.79 -7.21 27.50
CA ARG A 87 2.01 -7.05 28.31
C ARG A 87 3.16 -6.50 27.46
N PRO A 88 4.17 -5.88 28.08
CA PRO A 88 5.42 -5.59 27.40
C PRO A 88 6.00 -6.88 26.79
N GLY A 89 6.20 -6.87 25.48
CA GLY A 89 6.69 -8.03 24.71
C GLY A 89 5.62 -8.88 24.02
N ASP A 90 4.33 -8.66 24.30
CA ASP A 90 3.24 -9.33 23.54
C ASP A 90 3.06 -8.72 22.14
N LEU A 91 3.56 -7.50 21.91
CA LEU A 91 3.59 -6.86 20.59
C LEU A 91 4.95 -7.07 19.92
N PRO A 92 4.98 -7.44 18.63
CA PRO A 92 6.21 -7.63 17.90
C PRO A 92 6.89 -6.28 17.61
N ALA A 93 8.20 -6.33 17.35
CA ALA A 93 8.89 -5.17 16.78
C ALA A 93 8.49 -5.05 15.30
N SER A 94 8.41 -3.83 14.80
CA SER A 94 8.00 -3.57 13.43
C SER A 94 8.95 -2.59 12.74
N MET A 95 9.02 -2.65 11.41
CA MET A 95 9.63 -1.61 10.60
C MET A 95 8.61 -1.06 9.61
N GLU A 96 8.53 0.26 9.54
CA GLU A 96 7.82 0.94 8.46
C GLU A 96 8.80 1.29 7.34
N VAL A 97 8.55 0.77 6.14
CA VAL A 97 9.38 0.96 4.96
C VAL A 97 8.65 1.85 3.96
N THR A 98 9.30 2.91 3.52
CA THR A 98 8.75 3.84 2.52
C THR A 98 9.19 3.44 1.12
N VAL A 99 8.22 3.13 0.26
CA VAL A 99 8.46 2.80 -1.15
C VAL A 99 7.87 3.89 -2.03
N THR A 100 8.73 4.60 -2.75
CA THR A 100 8.32 5.72 -3.62
C THR A 100 7.81 5.27 -4.99
N ASP A 101 8.20 4.08 -5.41
CA ASP A 101 7.71 3.49 -6.65
C ASP A 101 6.48 2.63 -6.40
N LEU A 102 5.32 3.25 -6.57
CA LEU A 102 4.03 2.57 -6.42
C LEU A 102 3.85 1.40 -7.37
N GLY A 103 4.43 1.44 -8.57
CA GLY A 103 4.33 0.32 -9.51
C GLY A 103 4.94 -0.96 -8.94
N ARG A 104 5.88 -0.83 -8.01
CA ARG A 104 6.73 -1.91 -7.48
C ARG A 104 6.54 -2.20 -6.00
N ALA A 105 5.81 -1.35 -5.28
CA ALA A 105 5.65 -1.46 -3.82
C ALA A 105 5.15 -2.84 -3.35
N GLU A 106 4.19 -3.44 -4.05
CA GLU A 106 3.69 -4.78 -3.72
C GLU A 106 4.76 -5.86 -3.94
N ALA A 107 5.58 -5.77 -5.01
CA ALA A 107 6.69 -6.70 -5.21
C ALA A 107 7.79 -6.53 -4.16
N VAL A 108 8.07 -5.28 -3.75
CA VAL A 108 8.99 -4.98 -2.64
C VAL A 108 8.47 -5.60 -1.34
N GLN A 109 7.17 -5.46 -1.05
CA GLN A 109 6.53 -6.05 0.13
C GLN A 109 6.73 -7.56 0.18
N TYR A 110 6.37 -8.29 -0.88
CA TYR A 110 6.56 -9.74 -0.95
C TYR A 110 8.02 -10.14 -0.85
N ALA A 111 8.92 -9.44 -1.54
CA ALA A 111 10.35 -9.74 -1.48
C ALA A 111 10.92 -9.57 -0.06
N ILE A 112 10.51 -8.53 0.68
CA ILE A 112 10.92 -8.32 2.08
C ILE A 112 10.39 -9.45 2.96
N GLY A 113 9.18 -9.95 2.72
CA GLY A 113 8.61 -11.09 3.44
C GLY A 113 9.43 -12.39 3.34
N THR A 114 10.38 -12.48 2.40
CA THR A 114 11.29 -13.63 2.27
C THR A 114 12.60 -13.49 3.08
N PHE A 115 12.76 -12.41 3.84
CA PHE A 115 14.00 -12.16 4.56
C PHE A 115 14.00 -12.89 5.90
N ASP A 116 15.14 -13.50 6.25
CA ASP A 116 15.35 -14.06 7.59
C ASP A 116 15.16 -12.95 8.64
N GLY A 117 14.40 -13.23 9.70
CA GLY A 117 14.03 -12.27 10.72
C GLY A 117 12.71 -11.51 10.47
N VAL A 118 12.00 -11.81 9.38
CA VAL A 118 10.68 -11.23 9.05
C VAL A 118 9.59 -12.29 9.25
N ASP A 119 8.60 -11.96 10.06
CA ASP A 119 7.42 -12.80 10.35
C ASP A 119 6.28 -12.53 9.37
N ASP A 120 5.97 -11.25 9.11
CA ASP A 120 4.90 -10.85 8.19
C ASP A 120 5.19 -9.50 7.52
N THR A 121 4.51 -9.25 6.40
CA THR A 121 4.51 -7.95 5.75
C THR A 121 3.11 -7.54 5.29
N SER A 122 2.78 -6.27 5.46
CA SER A 122 1.55 -5.69 4.90
C SER A 122 1.86 -4.41 4.13
N LEU A 123 1.03 -4.14 3.12
CA LEU A 123 1.08 -2.90 2.36
C LEU A 123 0.08 -1.93 2.99
N SER A 124 0.45 -0.67 3.12
CA SER A 124 -0.41 0.39 3.64
C SER A 124 -0.17 1.71 2.91
N THR A 125 -1.07 2.66 3.12
CA THR A 125 -0.82 4.10 2.90
C THR A 125 -0.08 4.69 4.10
N ALA A 126 0.64 5.79 3.91
CA ALA A 126 1.15 6.55 5.05
C ALA A 126 0.00 7.19 5.86
N ASP A 127 0.14 7.25 7.18
CA ASP A 127 -0.84 7.87 8.06
C ASP A 127 -1.06 9.36 7.71
N GLY A 128 -2.32 9.81 7.74
CA GLY A 128 -2.73 11.18 7.39
C GLY A 128 -2.92 11.43 5.89
N ASP A 129 -2.29 10.62 5.02
CA ASP A 129 -2.32 10.83 3.57
C ASP A 129 -3.61 10.31 2.91
N MET A 130 -4.33 9.36 3.53
CA MET A 130 -5.64 8.91 3.03
C MET A 130 -6.66 10.06 2.92
N LEU A 131 -6.55 11.09 3.77
CA LEU A 131 -7.43 12.25 3.77
C LEU A 131 -7.07 13.27 2.68
N ALA A 132 -5.95 13.11 1.99
CA ALA A 132 -5.56 13.99 0.89
C ALA A 132 -6.17 13.56 -0.46
N HIS A 133 -6.66 12.32 -0.59
CA HIS A 133 -7.12 11.77 -1.87
C HIS A 133 -8.63 11.57 -1.92
N GLU A 134 -9.21 11.74 -3.12
CA GLU A 134 -10.64 11.50 -3.36
C GLU A 134 -10.99 10.01 -3.34
N ARG A 135 -9.99 9.14 -3.58
CA ARG A 135 -10.15 7.69 -3.69
C ARG A 135 -9.06 6.96 -2.91
N VAL A 136 -9.40 5.79 -2.41
CA VAL A 136 -8.47 4.86 -1.78
C VAL A 136 -8.56 3.50 -2.46
N GLY A 137 -7.43 2.83 -2.65
CA GLY A 137 -7.38 1.44 -3.09
C GLY A 137 -7.55 0.50 -1.90
N ILE A 138 -8.20 -0.64 -2.12
CA ILE A 138 -8.38 -1.68 -1.11
C ILE A 138 -7.95 -3.01 -1.71
N LEU A 139 -7.09 -3.70 -0.96
CA LEU A 139 -6.64 -5.06 -1.25
C LEU A 139 -7.28 -6.02 -0.24
N VAL A 140 -8.13 -6.92 -0.72
CA VAL A 140 -8.76 -7.97 0.10
C VAL A 140 -8.10 -9.28 -0.24
N ARG A 141 -7.24 -9.76 0.64
CA ARG A 141 -6.57 -11.05 0.50
C ARG A 141 -7.48 -12.15 1.04
N LEU A 142 -7.55 -13.25 0.31
CA LEU A 142 -8.32 -14.42 0.71
C LEU A 142 -7.44 -15.43 1.43
N GLU A 143 -8.07 -16.21 2.29
CA GLU A 143 -7.46 -17.42 2.85
C GLU A 143 -7.07 -18.39 1.72
N LYS A 144 -6.02 -19.17 1.96
CA LYS A 144 -5.40 -20.04 0.95
C LYS A 144 -6.37 -21.06 0.35
N ASP A 145 -7.35 -21.50 1.13
CA ASP A 145 -8.34 -22.50 0.81
C ASP A 145 -9.77 -21.94 0.64
N ALA A 146 -9.90 -20.62 0.48
CA ALA A 146 -11.17 -19.97 0.22
C ALA A 146 -11.90 -20.61 -0.98
N SER A 147 -13.08 -21.14 -0.71
CA SER A 147 -13.96 -21.81 -1.65
C SER A 147 -14.49 -20.86 -2.72
N ALA A 148 -15.12 -21.44 -3.75
CA ALA A 148 -15.82 -20.62 -4.75
C ALA A 148 -17.00 -19.84 -4.15
N ALA A 149 -17.69 -20.40 -3.15
CA ALA A 149 -18.82 -19.73 -2.51
C ALA A 149 -18.39 -18.53 -1.67
N GLU A 150 -17.32 -18.68 -0.88
CA GLU A 150 -16.72 -17.58 -0.11
C GLU A 150 -16.24 -16.48 -1.05
N ARG A 151 -15.54 -16.84 -2.14
CA ARG A 151 -15.13 -15.88 -3.18
C ARG A 151 -16.30 -15.10 -3.75
N THR A 152 -17.40 -15.78 -4.10
CA THR A 152 -18.61 -15.12 -4.61
C THR A 152 -19.22 -14.19 -3.55
N SER A 153 -19.29 -14.63 -2.29
CA SER A 153 -19.81 -13.81 -1.20
C SER A 153 -19.01 -12.52 -1.01
N VAL A 154 -17.67 -12.59 -1.09
CA VAL A 154 -16.79 -11.42 -1.00
C VAL A 154 -17.00 -10.47 -2.19
N GLU A 155 -17.09 -11.00 -3.41
CA GLU A 155 -17.36 -10.19 -4.59
C GLU A 155 -18.72 -9.47 -4.52
N GLU A 156 -19.78 -10.20 -4.15
CA GLU A 156 -21.13 -9.64 -3.99
C GLU A 156 -21.15 -8.54 -2.93
N PHE A 157 -20.45 -8.76 -1.81
CA PHE A 157 -20.30 -7.78 -0.75
C PHE A 157 -19.62 -6.49 -1.27
N ILE A 158 -18.48 -6.62 -1.95
CA ILE A 158 -17.74 -5.46 -2.47
C ILE A 158 -18.58 -4.69 -3.49
N ARG A 159 -19.29 -5.39 -4.38
CA ARG A 159 -20.17 -4.77 -5.38
C ARG A 159 -21.38 -4.07 -4.77
N ALA A 160 -21.75 -4.40 -3.54
CA ALA A 160 -22.82 -3.73 -2.82
C ALA A 160 -22.35 -2.47 -2.08
N LEU A 161 -21.04 -2.23 -1.97
CA LEU A 161 -20.52 -1.05 -1.27
C LEU A 161 -20.85 0.24 -2.03
N PRO A 162 -21.33 1.30 -1.34
CA PRO A 162 -21.52 2.59 -1.97
C PRO A 162 -20.17 3.18 -2.40
N GLY A 163 -20.10 3.70 -3.62
CA GLY A 163 -18.90 4.39 -4.13
C GLY A 163 -17.75 3.48 -4.54
N TYR A 164 -17.97 2.16 -4.66
CA TYR A 164 -16.98 1.26 -5.25
C TYR A 164 -16.77 1.55 -6.73
N ASP A 165 -15.53 1.40 -7.17
CA ASP A 165 -15.11 1.52 -8.56
C ASP A 165 -14.04 0.47 -8.85
N ALA A 166 -14.05 -0.09 -10.06
CA ALA A 166 -13.12 -1.09 -10.58
C ALA A 166 -12.81 -2.25 -9.62
N LEU A 167 -13.59 -3.33 -9.70
CA LEU A 167 -13.31 -4.58 -8.99
C LEU A 167 -12.57 -5.56 -9.89
N THR A 168 -11.39 -5.99 -9.45
CA THR A 168 -10.61 -7.04 -10.11
C THR A 168 -10.30 -8.16 -9.13
N PHE A 169 -10.46 -9.40 -9.58
CA PHE A 169 -9.98 -10.59 -8.87
C PHE A 169 -8.67 -11.05 -9.51
N GLU A 170 -7.66 -11.34 -8.69
CA GLU A 170 -6.43 -11.98 -9.12
C GLU A 170 -6.18 -13.29 -8.36
N THR A 171 -5.86 -14.32 -9.12
CA THR A 171 -5.27 -15.56 -8.62
C THR A 171 -3.81 -15.34 -8.20
N PRO A 172 -3.23 -16.24 -7.38
CA PRO A 172 -1.80 -16.21 -7.06
C PRO A 172 -0.91 -16.11 -8.30
N GLU A 173 -1.23 -16.86 -9.37
CA GLU A 173 -0.48 -16.87 -10.62
C GLU A 173 -0.54 -15.51 -11.33
N GLN A 174 -1.75 -14.94 -11.44
CA GLN A 174 -1.94 -13.62 -12.06
C GLN A 174 -1.21 -12.53 -11.28
N THR A 175 -1.27 -12.55 -9.94
CA THR A 175 -0.51 -11.61 -9.10
C THR A 175 0.99 -11.80 -9.32
N ARG A 176 1.52 -13.03 -9.30
CA ARG A 176 2.94 -13.28 -9.55
C ARG A 176 3.39 -12.77 -10.91
N ASP A 177 2.64 -13.05 -11.97
CA ASP A 177 3.00 -12.66 -13.33
C ASP A 177 2.98 -11.14 -13.51
N ARG A 178 1.96 -10.45 -12.96
CA ARG A 178 1.89 -8.99 -12.95
C ARG A 178 3.06 -8.36 -12.19
N LEU A 179 3.41 -8.92 -11.02
CA LEU A 179 4.52 -8.41 -10.22
C LEU A 179 5.88 -8.64 -10.89
N ARG A 180 6.10 -9.80 -11.51
CA ARG A 180 7.30 -10.07 -12.32
C ARG A 180 7.44 -9.06 -13.47
N GLU A 181 6.35 -8.77 -14.17
CA GLU A 181 6.36 -7.77 -15.24
C GLU A 181 6.75 -6.37 -14.70
N ARG A 182 6.23 -5.99 -13.53
CA ARG A 182 6.60 -4.72 -12.86
C ARG A 182 8.07 -4.69 -12.42
N CYS A 183 8.67 -5.84 -12.13
CA CYS A 183 10.07 -5.96 -11.73
C CYS A 183 11.06 -6.04 -12.91
N ARG A 184 10.60 -6.23 -14.15
CA ARG A 184 11.46 -6.58 -15.30
C ARG A 184 12.67 -5.66 -15.53
N ASP A 185 12.51 -4.37 -15.24
CA ASP A 185 13.52 -3.33 -15.46
C ASP A 185 14.41 -3.10 -14.21
N HIS A 186 14.26 -3.91 -13.16
CA HIS A 186 14.99 -3.84 -11.90
C HIS A 186 15.52 -5.21 -11.48
N ALA A 187 16.69 -5.58 -12.00
CA ALA A 187 17.29 -6.90 -11.82
C ALA A 187 17.40 -7.35 -10.34
N GLU A 188 17.75 -6.43 -9.44
CA GLU A 188 17.87 -6.72 -8.00
C GLU A 188 16.52 -7.05 -7.38
N LEU A 189 15.48 -6.26 -7.67
CA LEU A 189 14.12 -6.52 -7.19
C LEU A 189 13.56 -7.81 -7.80
N ALA A 190 13.78 -8.04 -9.10
CA ALA A 190 13.36 -9.28 -9.77
C ALA A 190 14.00 -10.50 -9.11
N ALA A 191 15.32 -10.47 -8.84
CA ALA A 191 16.02 -11.56 -8.17
C ALA A 191 15.56 -11.78 -6.73
N ALA A 192 15.15 -10.72 -6.01
CA ALA A 192 14.57 -10.84 -4.69
C ALA A 192 13.15 -11.43 -4.74
N PHE A 193 12.31 -10.94 -5.66
CA PHE A 193 10.94 -11.42 -5.85
C PHE A 193 10.88 -12.86 -6.36
N ASP A 194 11.87 -13.31 -7.13
CA ASP A 194 11.94 -14.72 -7.60
C ASP A 194 12.11 -15.74 -6.46
N LYS A 195 12.41 -15.29 -5.24
CA LYS A 195 12.43 -16.14 -4.04
C LYS A 195 11.04 -16.29 -3.39
N VAL A 196 10.05 -15.53 -3.83
CA VAL A 196 8.68 -15.60 -3.31
C VAL A 196 8.02 -16.84 -3.88
N GLU A 197 7.62 -17.76 -3.00
CA GLU A 197 6.91 -18.95 -3.41
C GLU A 197 5.47 -18.60 -3.80
N LEU A 198 4.93 -19.29 -4.80
CA LEU A 198 3.55 -19.06 -5.24
C LEU A 198 2.53 -19.29 -4.12
N ALA A 199 2.85 -20.17 -3.17
CA ALA A 199 2.02 -20.47 -2.03
C ALA A 199 1.89 -19.32 -1.02
N ASP A 200 2.81 -18.34 -1.07
CA ASP A 200 2.84 -17.16 -0.20
C ASP A 200 2.15 -15.95 -0.85
N ILE A 201 1.69 -16.09 -2.10
CA ILE A 201 0.91 -15.09 -2.81
C ILE A 201 -0.57 -15.47 -2.71
N PRO A 202 -1.36 -14.84 -1.83
CA PRO A 202 -2.80 -15.12 -1.73
C PRO A 202 -3.55 -14.63 -2.96
N ALA A 203 -4.67 -15.30 -3.27
CA ALA A 203 -5.67 -14.73 -4.15
C ALA A 203 -6.22 -13.44 -3.53
N SER A 204 -6.57 -12.46 -4.35
CA SER A 204 -7.06 -11.18 -3.84
C SER A 204 -8.09 -10.51 -4.72
N TYR A 205 -9.01 -9.78 -4.09
CA TYR A 205 -9.79 -8.75 -4.74
C TYR A 205 -9.09 -7.40 -4.58
N ARG A 206 -9.08 -6.62 -5.66
CA ARG A 206 -8.64 -5.23 -5.65
C ARG A 206 -9.79 -4.35 -6.08
N PHE A 207 -10.08 -3.30 -5.31
CA PHE A 207 -11.04 -2.29 -5.73
C PHE A 207 -10.71 -0.90 -5.21
N ARG A 208 -11.38 0.12 -5.76
CA ARG A 208 -11.28 1.50 -5.28
C ARG A 208 -12.58 1.88 -4.57
N LEU A 209 -12.48 2.69 -3.52
CA LEU A 209 -13.62 3.35 -2.91
C LEU A 209 -13.47 4.87 -3.00
N SER A 210 -14.59 5.53 -3.26
CA SER A 210 -14.69 6.99 -3.18
C SER A 210 -14.79 7.42 -1.72
N ARG A 211 -13.98 8.42 -1.31
CA ARG A 211 -13.88 8.86 0.09
C ARG A 211 -15.13 9.60 0.58
N ASP A 212 -15.84 10.27 -0.32
CA ASP A 212 -17.06 11.01 -0.01
C ASP A 212 -18.23 10.10 0.40
N GLN A 213 -18.14 8.81 0.06
CA GLN A 213 -19.11 7.79 0.43
C GLN A 213 -18.72 7.15 1.76
N LYS A 214 -19.60 7.28 2.76
CA LYS A 214 -19.45 6.51 4.00
C LYS A 214 -19.77 5.05 3.70
N ALA A 215 -18.79 4.18 3.90
CA ALA A 215 -18.96 2.73 3.83
C ALA A 215 -18.78 2.12 5.23
N PRO A 216 -19.70 2.35 6.19
CA PRO A 216 -19.60 1.77 7.52
C PRO A 216 -19.62 0.24 7.47
N GLN A 217 -20.23 -0.35 6.43
CA GLN A 217 -20.22 -1.79 6.22
C GLN A 217 -18.82 -2.32 5.88
N LEU A 218 -17.86 -1.49 5.45
CA LEU A 218 -16.52 -1.97 5.11
C LEU A 218 -15.86 -2.73 6.27
N THR A 219 -16.20 -2.42 7.53
CA THR A 219 -15.71 -3.18 8.69
C THR A 219 -16.32 -4.58 8.81
N GLU A 220 -17.44 -4.86 8.14
CA GLU A 220 -18.05 -6.19 8.08
C GLU A 220 -17.31 -7.11 7.11
N LEU A 221 -16.53 -6.56 6.17
CA LEU A 221 -15.77 -7.32 5.19
C LEU A 221 -14.78 -8.30 5.84
N ILE A 222 -14.15 -7.90 6.95
CA ILE A 222 -13.20 -8.75 7.69
C ILE A 222 -13.88 -9.93 8.40
N ASN A 223 -15.20 -9.89 8.54
CA ASN A 223 -15.98 -10.96 9.19
C ASN A 223 -16.54 -11.96 8.18
N LEU A 224 -16.29 -11.79 6.88
CA LEU A 224 -16.68 -12.77 5.88
C LEU A 224 -15.74 -13.98 5.92
N ASP A 225 -16.30 -15.17 5.79
CA ASP A 225 -15.53 -16.41 5.71
C ASP A 225 -14.54 -16.36 4.54
N GLY A 226 -13.31 -16.83 4.78
CA GLY A 226 -12.24 -16.86 3.78
C GLY A 226 -11.57 -15.51 3.52
N VAL A 227 -11.84 -14.47 4.33
CA VAL A 227 -11.19 -13.15 4.23
C VAL A 227 -10.12 -12.97 5.31
N THR A 228 -8.93 -12.55 4.89
CA THR A 228 -7.90 -12.04 5.81
C THR A 228 -8.01 -10.52 5.95
N PRO A 229 -7.41 -9.89 6.98
CA PRO A 229 -7.46 -8.43 7.12
C PRO A 229 -7.08 -7.71 5.83
N PHE A 230 -7.98 -6.84 5.34
CA PHE A 230 -7.75 -6.10 4.11
C PHE A 230 -6.82 -4.90 4.35
N SER A 231 -6.17 -4.45 3.29
CA SER A 231 -5.22 -3.33 3.33
C SER A 231 -5.75 -2.12 2.56
N PHE A 232 -5.60 -0.93 3.14
CA PHE A 232 -5.74 0.32 2.40
C PHE A 232 -4.44 0.60 1.67
N VAL A 233 -4.53 0.87 0.38
CA VAL A 233 -3.36 1.12 -0.48
C VAL A 233 -3.61 2.35 -1.34
N PRO A 234 -2.54 3.02 -1.84
CA PRO A 234 -2.68 4.05 -2.87
C PRO A 234 -3.59 3.58 -4.02
N ALA A 235 -4.53 4.43 -4.46
CA ALA A 235 -5.52 4.04 -5.48
C ALA A 235 -4.88 3.63 -6.81
N GLU A 236 -3.67 4.12 -7.08
CA GLU A 236 -2.86 3.84 -8.26
C GLU A 236 -2.35 2.39 -8.30
N LEU A 237 -2.33 1.68 -7.18
CA LEU A 237 -1.98 0.25 -7.14
C LEU A 237 -3.09 -0.65 -7.67
N VAL A 238 -4.34 -0.16 -7.66
CA VAL A 238 -5.55 -0.89 -8.05
C VAL A 238 -5.97 -0.57 -9.50
N LYS A 239 -5.04 -0.09 -10.33
CA LYS A 239 -5.34 0.26 -11.72
C LYS A 239 -5.77 -0.94 -12.57
N ASP A 240 -6.73 -0.65 -13.46
CA ASP A 240 -7.31 -1.53 -14.48
C ASP A 240 -6.29 -2.07 -15.49
#